data_AF-A0A9W7DND7-F1
#
_entry.id   AF-A0A9W7DND7-F1
#
_cell.length_a   1.000
_cell.length_b   1.000
_cell.length_c   1.000
_cell.angle_alpha   90.00
_cell.angle_beta   90.00
_cell.angle_gamma   90.00
#
_symmetry.space_group_name_H-M   'P 1'
#
loop_
_entity.id
_entity.type
_entity.pdbx_description
1 polymer ?
#
loop_
_entity_poly.entity_id
_entity_poly.type
_entity_poly.pdbx_seq_one_letter_code
_entity_poly.pdbx_strand_id
1 'polypeptide(L)'
;MSSRDAKIRALKANQQRWMSERQQANDIASIRTSLSVPKEDDQNSQNSLVNTALSDDTVLNKLTEKISTRLRQEIKDDLYSLSKEDNASLAVSMENYLHGELQTHQCKICFELMMPPLYTPTLLFPCGHTFCTSCVDKNASKSKSHPKCPYCRSPIESSAVNHSLKDLIERFAKQKGAFAKNEAKHIGEVFGTNNEGKVVEEKEAKDTGGGDFAADKNKYVGEYRSCSMRYNILNNELADSKETLSTVISRKVAVKNAKSMLESEKKGVKEKMRVLEAELKLINKCLDEQGQKQAGVEDEEAEIIQQIRLVEKTMDGLGTEMEKARMLAEGCGASASELEDDAEEKM
;
A
#
# COMPACT_ATOMS: atom_id res chain seq x y z
N MET A 1 58.74 -13.93 -3.83
CA MET A 1 57.45 -13.66 -4.52
C MET A 1 57.18 -12.17 -4.42
N SER A 2 56.99 -11.49 -5.55
CA SER A 2 57.23 -10.04 -5.71
C SER A 2 56.13 -9.17 -5.09
N SER A 3 56.50 -8.06 -4.44
CA SER A 3 55.62 -7.01 -3.91
C SER A 3 54.58 -6.50 -4.94
N ARG A 4 54.92 -6.63 -6.23
CA ARG A 4 54.06 -6.30 -7.37
C ARG A 4 52.84 -7.21 -7.50
N ASP A 5 52.98 -8.51 -7.21
CA ASP A 5 51.89 -9.50 -7.29
C ASP A 5 50.90 -9.38 -6.13
N ALA A 6 51.35 -8.85 -4.98
CA ALA A 6 50.49 -8.51 -3.86
C ALA A 6 49.63 -7.27 -4.20
N LYS A 7 50.22 -6.23 -4.80
CA LYS A 7 49.50 -5.04 -5.27
C LYS A 7 48.45 -5.37 -6.35
N ILE A 8 48.79 -6.23 -7.31
CA ILE A 8 47.85 -6.62 -8.37
C ILE A 8 46.67 -7.42 -7.80
N ARG A 9 46.90 -8.31 -6.82
CA ARG A 9 45.82 -9.05 -6.14
C ARG A 9 44.93 -8.14 -5.30
N ALA A 10 45.50 -7.18 -4.59
CA ALA A 10 44.75 -6.18 -3.83
C ALA A 10 43.87 -5.30 -4.74
N LEU A 11 44.40 -4.88 -5.90
CA LEU A 11 43.65 -4.12 -6.91
C LEU A 11 42.49 -4.93 -7.49
N LYS A 12 42.70 -6.20 -7.83
CA LYS A 12 41.63 -7.09 -8.32
C LYS A 12 40.55 -7.35 -7.26
N ALA A 13 40.95 -7.52 -6.00
CA ALA A 13 40.01 -7.70 -4.90
C ALA A 13 39.17 -6.43 -4.65
N ASN A 14 39.78 -5.25 -4.70
CA ASN A 14 39.04 -3.98 -4.61
C ASN A 14 38.12 -3.77 -5.81
N GLN A 15 38.55 -4.13 -7.03
CA GLN A 15 37.71 -4.04 -8.22
C GLN A 15 36.50 -4.98 -8.12
N GLN A 16 36.68 -6.21 -7.66
CA GLN A 16 35.57 -7.16 -7.44
C GLN A 16 34.61 -6.67 -6.35
N ARG A 17 35.13 -6.11 -5.25
CA ARG A 17 34.30 -5.54 -4.18
C ARG A 17 33.49 -4.35 -4.69
N TRP A 18 34.11 -3.45 -5.45
CA TRP A 18 33.43 -2.31 -6.07
C TRP A 18 32.35 -2.74 -7.06
N MET A 19 32.60 -3.75 -7.90
CA MET A 19 31.60 -4.30 -8.83
C MET A 19 30.43 -4.94 -8.09
N SER A 20 30.69 -5.66 -7.00
CA SER A 20 29.66 -6.29 -6.16
C SER A 20 28.79 -5.26 -5.44
N GLU A 21 29.39 -4.22 -4.87
CA GLU A 21 28.67 -3.11 -4.23
C GLU A 21 27.80 -2.34 -5.24
N ARG A 22 28.30 -2.14 -6.46
CA ARG A 22 27.55 -1.49 -7.54
C ARG A 22 26.38 -2.35 -8.02
N GLN A 23 26.57 -3.67 -8.11
CA GLN A 23 25.50 -4.59 -8.46
C GLN A 23 24.41 -4.62 -7.38
N GLN A 24 24.78 -4.69 -6.10
CA GLN A 24 23.82 -4.57 -5.00
C GLN A 24 23.08 -3.23 -5.01
N ALA A 25 23.78 -2.12 -5.29
CA ALA A 25 23.14 -0.81 -5.41
C ALA A 25 22.15 -0.73 -6.58
N ASN A 26 22.47 -1.36 -7.72
CA ASN A 26 21.57 -1.46 -8.87
C ASN A 26 20.37 -2.37 -8.56
N ASP A 27 20.56 -3.49 -7.85
CA ASP A 27 19.49 -4.38 -7.45
C ASP A 27 18.54 -3.69 -6.46
N ILE A 28 19.08 -2.93 -5.51
CA ILE A 28 18.30 -2.08 -4.57
C ILE A 28 17.55 -0.98 -5.32
N ALA A 29 18.18 -0.31 -6.29
CA ALA A 29 17.54 0.72 -7.11
C ALA A 29 16.43 0.15 -8.00
N SER A 30 16.64 -1.05 -8.56
CA SER A 30 15.63 -1.80 -9.32
C SER A 30 14.42 -2.15 -8.46
N ILE A 31 14.66 -2.67 -7.25
CA ILE A 31 13.59 -2.95 -6.26
C ILE A 31 12.86 -1.66 -5.88
N ARG A 32 13.58 -0.55 -5.65
CA ARG A 32 12.97 0.76 -5.34
C ARG A 32 12.10 1.27 -6.48
N THR A 33 12.51 1.04 -7.72
CA THR A 33 11.76 1.42 -8.93
C THR A 33 10.53 0.53 -9.08
N SER A 34 10.64 -0.78 -8.84
CA SER A 34 9.50 -1.70 -8.82
C SER A 34 8.52 -1.45 -7.67
N LEU A 35 8.97 -0.83 -6.58
CA LEU A 35 8.14 -0.41 -5.43
C LEU A 35 7.59 1.03 -5.56
N SER A 36 8.01 1.80 -6.57
CA SER A 36 7.50 3.13 -6.82
C SER A 36 6.18 3.02 -7.59
N VAL A 37 5.08 2.97 -6.84
CA VAL A 37 3.71 3.16 -7.34
C VAL A 37 3.63 4.55 -7.98
N PRO A 38 3.08 4.71 -9.21
CA PRO A 38 2.83 6.02 -9.80
C PRO A 38 1.93 6.83 -8.87
N LYS A 39 2.38 8.02 -8.50
CA LYS A 39 1.53 9.02 -7.85
C LYS A 39 0.55 9.53 -8.90
N GLU A 40 -0.72 9.13 -8.78
CA GLU A 40 -1.82 9.91 -9.32
C GLU A 40 -2.34 10.82 -8.20
N ASP A 41 -2.45 12.10 -8.56
CA ASP A 41 -2.80 13.21 -7.69
C ASP A 41 -4.27 13.19 -7.27
N ASP A 42 -4.49 13.56 -6.00
CA ASP A 42 -5.63 14.31 -5.45
C ASP A 42 -7.07 13.89 -5.84
N GLN A 43 -7.82 13.30 -4.90
CA GLN A 43 -8.49 14.06 -3.83
C GLN A 43 -9.22 13.14 -2.82
N ASN A 44 -8.99 13.47 -1.55
CA ASN A 44 -9.92 13.40 -0.42
C ASN A 44 -10.07 12.10 0.41
N SER A 45 -9.84 12.33 1.71
CA SER A 45 -10.35 11.65 2.90
C SER A 45 -9.58 10.46 3.49
N GLN A 46 -8.73 10.85 4.45
CA GLN A 46 -8.56 10.25 5.78
C GLN A 46 -8.03 8.82 5.86
N ASN A 47 -6.72 8.78 6.08
CA ASN A 47 -6.01 7.71 6.75
C ASN A 47 -6.57 7.53 8.18
N SER A 48 -7.22 6.40 8.42
CA SER A 48 -7.25 5.79 9.74
C SER A 48 -6.61 4.41 9.62
N LEU A 49 -5.49 4.23 10.32
CA LEU A 49 -4.87 2.94 10.58
C LEU A 49 -5.86 2.06 11.34
N VAL A 50 -6.67 1.31 10.61
CA VAL A 50 -7.49 0.24 11.16
C VAL A 50 -7.01 -1.06 10.53
N ASN A 51 -6.50 -1.97 11.37
CA ASN A 51 -6.47 -3.39 11.07
C ASN A 51 -7.92 -3.85 10.91
N THR A 52 -8.54 -3.55 9.77
CA THR A 52 -9.85 -4.07 9.44
C THR A 52 -9.60 -5.48 8.94
N ALA A 53 -9.87 -6.47 9.79
CA ALA A 53 -10.16 -7.82 9.31
C ALA A 53 -11.08 -7.67 8.09
N LEU A 54 -10.66 -8.17 6.94
CA LEU A 54 -11.43 -8.13 5.69
C LEU A 54 -12.77 -8.82 5.96
N SER A 55 -13.78 -8.06 6.38
CA SER A 55 -15.11 -8.59 6.60
C SER A 55 -15.62 -9.14 5.28
N ASP A 56 -16.22 -10.34 5.31
CA ASP A 56 -16.72 -11.00 4.11
C ASP A 56 -17.65 -10.08 3.29
N ASP A 57 -18.41 -9.20 3.97
CA ASP A 57 -19.23 -8.16 3.35
C ASP A 57 -18.43 -7.18 2.47
N THR A 58 -17.25 -6.74 2.90
CA THR A 58 -16.41 -5.83 2.08
C THR A 58 -15.83 -6.50 0.85
N VAL A 59 -15.53 -7.80 0.93
CA VAL A 59 -15.05 -8.59 -0.20
C VAL A 59 -16.19 -8.87 -1.17
N LEU A 60 -17.36 -9.26 -0.66
CA LEU A 60 -18.56 -9.51 -1.45
C LEU A 60 -19.05 -8.27 -2.19
N ASN A 61 -19.01 -7.08 -1.56
CA ASN A 61 -19.39 -5.83 -2.22
C ASN A 61 -18.43 -5.49 -3.37
N LYS A 62 -17.11 -5.63 -3.18
CA LYS A 62 -16.11 -5.41 -4.24
C LYS A 62 -16.26 -6.40 -5.40
N LEU A 63 -16.54 -7.66 -5.08
CA LEU A 63 -16.80 -8.70 -6.08
C LEU A 63 -18.08 -8.40 -6.88
N THR A 64 -19.15 -8.02 -6.19
CA THR A 64 -20.43 -7.70 -6.82
C THR A 64 -20.32 -6.49 -7.74
N GLU A 65 -19.57 -5.46 -7.35
CA GLU A 65 -19.25 -4.31 -8.23
C GLU A 65 -18.47 -4.75 -9.48
N LYS A 66 -17.42 -5.55 -9.33
CA LYS A 66 -16.65 -6.08 -10.47
C LYS A 66 -17.50 -6.88 -11.45
N ILE A 67 -18.29 -7.84 -10.96
CA ILE A 67 -19.21 -8.64 -11.78
C ILE A 67 -20.19 -7.72 -12.52
N SER A 68 -20.70 -6.69 -11.83
CA SER A 68 -21.64 -5.73 -12.41
C SER A 68 -21.04 -4.91 -13.53
N THR A 69 -19.77 -4.50 -13.40
CA THR A 69 -19.06 -3.78 -14.47
C THR A 69 -18.82 -4.64 -15.70
N ARG A 70 -18.44 -5.91 -15.51
CA ARG A 70 -18.19 -6.84 -16.62
C ARG A 70 -19.46 -7.20 -17.38
N LEU A 71 -20.54 -7.46 -16.66
CA LEU A 71 -21.85 -7.72 -17.26
C LEU A 71 -22.32 -6.55 -18.13
N ARG A 72 -22.10 -5.29 -17.69
CA ARG A 72 -22.46 -4.11 -18.49
C ARG A 72 -21.64 -4.00 -19.77
N GLN A 73 -20.36 -4.35 -19.71
CA GLN A 73 -19.48 -4.30 -20.86
C GLN A 73 -19.91 -5.33 -21.90
N GLU A 74 -20.17 -6.58 -21.48
CA GLU A 74 -20.66 -7.64 -22.39
C GLU A 74 -22.01 -7.27 -23.02
N ILE A 75 -22.97 -6.77 -22.24
CA ILE A 75 -24.27 -6.31 -22.78
C ILE A 75 -24.09 -5.15 -23.78
N LYS A 76 -23.18 -4.22 -23.50
CA LYS A 76 -22.89 -3.08 -24.39
C LYS A 76 -22.28 -3.55 -25.72
N ASP A 77 -21.39 -4.52 -25.66
CA ASP A 77 -20.74 -5.10 -26.83
C ASP A 77 -21.75 -5.89 -27.69
N ASP A 78 -22.67 -6.62 -27.05
CA ASP A 78 -23.79 -7.29 -27.73
C ASP A 78 -24.78 -6.28 -28.36
N LEU A 79 -25.15 -5.20 -27.67
CA LEU A 79 -26.04 -4.16 -28.20
C LEU A 79 -25.46 -3.41 -29.40
N TYR A 80 -24.14 -3.19 -29.42
CA TYR A 80 -23.46 -2.53 -30.54
C TYR A 80 -23.59 -3.32 -31.84
N SER A 81 -23.68 -4.64 -31.75
CA SER A 81 -23.81 -5.55 -32.89
C SER A 81 -25.18 -5.53 -33.57
N LEU A 82 -26.22 -4.96 -32.94
CA LEU A 82 -27.62 -4.99 -33.40
C LEU A 82 -28.15 -3.65 -33.98
N SER A 83 -27.34 -2.59 -33.99
CA SER A 83 -27.78 -1.18 -34.17
C SER A 83 -28.08 -0.69 -35.60
N LYS A 84 -28.57 -1.54 -36.52
CA LYS A 84 -28.73 -1.14 -37.93
C LYS A 84 -30.09 -0.55 -38.36
N GLU A 85 -31.14 -0.50 -37.54
CA GLU A 85 -32.45 0.02 -37.99
C GLU A 85 -33.18 0.91 -36.94
N ASP A 86 -33.58 2.10 -37.41
CA ASP A 86 -34.53 3.11 -36.90
C ASP A 86 -34.71 3.35 -35.38
N ASN A 87 -34.06 4.42 -34.90
CA ASN A 87 -34.00 4.85 -33.49
C ASN A 87 -35.35 5.15 -32.80
N ALA A 88 -36.39 5.56 -33.54
CA ALA A 88 -37.62 6.10 -32.92
C ALA A 88 -38.66 5.01 -32.57
N SER A 89 -38.90 4.06 -33.47
CA SER A 89 -39.77 2.90 -33.21
C SER A 89 -39.12 1.92 -32.22
N LEU A 90 -37.78 1.81 -32.28
CA LEU A 90 -36.98 1.08 -31.31
C LEU A 90 -37.09 1.71 -29.92
N ALA A 91 -37.09 3.04 -29.78
CA ALA A 91 -37.22 3.71 -28.49
C ALA A 91 -38.59 3.46 -27.81
N VAL A 92 -39.69 3.48 -28.55
CA VAL A 92 -41.04 3.21 -28.00
C VAL A 92 -41.23 1.72 -27.68
N SER A 93 -40.74 0.83 -28.54
CA SER A 93 -40.75 -0.61 -28.28
C SER A 93 -39.84 -0.98 -27.10
N MET A 94 -38.69 -0.30 -26.99
CA MET A 94 -37.81 -0.35 -25.83
C MET A 94 -38.52 0.17 -24.59
N GLU A 95 -39.26 1.29 -24.65
CA GLU A 95 -39.97 1.83 -23.48
C GLU A 95 -41.07 0.89 -22.95
N ASN A 96 -41.83 0.24 -23.83
CA ASN A 96 -42.81 -0.78 -23.46
C ASN A 96 -42.15 -2.06 -22.92
N TYR A 97 -41.04 -2.49 -23.53
CA TYR A 97 -40.23 -3.61 -23.03
C TYR A 97 -39.61 -3.31 -21.66
N LEU A 98 -39.10 -2.09 -21.47
CA LEU A 98 -38.53 -1.58 -20.23
C LEU A 98 -39.58 -1.44 -19.12
N HIS A 99 -40.81 -1.07 -19.46
CA HIS A 99 -41.93 -1.07 -18.52
C HIS A 99 -42.28 -2.48 -18.04
N GLY A 100 -42.27 -3.46 -18.94
CA GLY A 100 -42.43 -4.88 -18.60
C GLY A 100 -41.27 -5.44 -17.76
N GLU A 101 -40.03 -5.06 -18.08
CA GLU A 101 -38.84 -5.47 -17.33
C GLU A 101 -38.81 -4.88 -15.90
N LEU A 102 -39.27 -3.64 -15.70
CA LEU A 102 -39.38 -3.04 -14.36
C LEU A 102 -40.35 -3.80 -13.45
N GLN A 103 -41.42 -4.36 -14.01
CA GLN A 103 -42.34 -5.21 -13.26
C GLN A 103 -41.71 -6.55 -12.88
N THR A 104 -40.72 -7.05 -13.63
CA THR A 104 -40.00 -8.29 -13.28
C THR A 104 -39.09 -8.11 -12.06
N HIS A 105 -38.66 -6.88 -11.77
CA HIS A 105 -37.75 -6.51 -10.67
C HIS A 105 -38.46 -6.18 -9.34
N GLN A 106 -39.66 -6.69 -9.15
CA GLN A 106 -40.36 -6.66 -7.88
C GLN A 106 -39.87 -7.76 -6.94
N CYS A 107 -39.77 -7.45 -5.65
CA CYS A 107 -39.44 -8.44 -4.64
C CYS A 107 -40.54 -9.50 -4.55
N LYS A 108 -40.21 -10.78 -4.65
CA LYS A 108 -41.21 -11.87 -4.59
C LYS A 108 -41.82 -12.12 -3.20
N ILE A 109 -41.45 -11.32 -2.20
CA ILE A 109 -41.98 -11.42 -0.83
C ILE A 109 -43.00 -10.31 -0.56
N CYS A 110 -42.61 -9.05 -0.81
CA CYS A 110 -43.49 -7.90 -0.57
C CYS A 110 -44.15 -7.35 -1.84
N PHE A 111 -43.80 -7.87 -3.02
CA PHE A 111 -44.27 -7.41 -4.34
C PHE A 111 -43.96 -5.94 -4.67
N GLU A 112 -43.19 -5.27 -3.81
CA GLU A 112 -42.70 -3.91 -4.05
C GLU A 112 -41.51 -3.90 -5.00
N LEU A 113 -41.41 -2.84 -5.79
CA LEU A 113 -40.23 -2.58 -6.62
C LEU A 113 -38.98 -2.45 -5.75
N MET A 114 -37.89 -3.12 -6.14
CA MET A 114 -36.63 -3.15 -5.36
C MET A 114 -35.84 -1.83 -5.48
N MET A 115 -36.47 -0.71 -5.13
CA MET A 115 -35.91 0.64 -5.16
C MET A 115 -35.07 0.96 -3.92
N PRO A 116 -33.82 1.41 -4.08
CA PRO A 116 -33.02 1.96 -2.98
C PRO A 116 -33.62 3.26 -2.42
N PRO A 117 -33.35 3.61 -1.15
CA PRO A 117 -32.53 2.88 -0.18
C PRO A 117 -33.30 1.77 0.58
N LEU A 118 -34.63 1.88 0.71
CA LEU A 118 -35.44 1.03 1.58
C LEU A 118 -35.70 -0.39 1.03
N TYR A 119 -35.75 -0.53 -0.28
CA TYR A 119 -36.00 -1.81 -0.96
C TYR A 119 -34.80 -2.25 -1.82
N THR A 120 -33.59 -1.86 -1.43
CA THR A 120 -32.35 -2.18 -2.15
C THR A 120 -32.30 -3.69 -2.47
N PRO A 121 -32.01 -4.10 -3.72
CA PRO A 121 -31.98 -5.51 -4.09
C PRO A 121 -30.77 -6.20 -3.47
N THR A 122 -31.01 -7.28 -2.75
CA THR A 122 -30.04 -8.07 -1.99
C THR A 122 -30.02 -9.51 -2.50
N LEU A 123 -28.85 -9.94 -2.95
CA LEU A 123 -28.55 -11.29 -3.40
C LEU A 123 -28.23 -12.20 -2.20
N LEU A 124 -28.78 -13.41 -2.20
CA LEU A 124 -28.55 -14.42 -1.16
C LEU A 124 -27.57 -15.50 -1.64
N PHE A 125 -26.52 -15.76 -0.86
CA PHE A 125 -25.55 -16.83 -1.13
C PHE A 125 -25.87 -18.11 -0.35
N PRO A 126 -25.65 -19.31 -0.92
CA PRO A 126 -25.10 -19.59 -2.26
C PRO A 126 -26.15 -19.64 -3.39
N CYS A 127 -27.43 -19.49 -3.08
CA CYS A 127 -28.52 -19.79 -4.03
C CYS A 127 -28.75 -18.75 -5.15
N GLY A 128 -28.21 -17.54 -5.03
CA GLY A 128 -28.30 -16.49 -6.05
C GLY A 128 -29.67 -15.81 -6.21
N HIS A 129 -30.64 -16.06 -5.32
CA HIS A 129 -31.94 -15.37 -5.37
C HIS A 129 -31.83 -13.95 -4.81
N THR A 130 -32.54 -13.01 -5.43
CA THR A 130 -32.53 -11.59 -5.05
C THR A 130 -33.87 -11.15 -4.47
N PHE A 131 -33.86 -10.48 -3.32
CA PHE A 131 -35.02 -9.89 -2.65
C PHE A 131 -34.69 -8.50 -2.14
N CYS A 132 -35.66 -7.70 -1.70
CA CYS A 132 -35.34 -6.41 -1.09
C CYS A 132 -34.72 -6.60 0.31
N THR A 133 -33.77 -5.73 0.67
CA THR A 133 -33.13 -5.63 2.01
C THR A 133 -34.13 -5.79 3.15
N SER A 134 -35.22 -5.02 3.14
CA SER A 134 -36.26 -5.10 4.18
C SER A 134 -36.83 -6.52 4.37
N CYS A 135 -37.05 -7.26 3.28
CA CYS A 135 -37.57 -8.63 3.36
C CYS A 135 -36.50 -9.65 3.75
N VAL A 136 -35.25 -9.44 3.33
CA VAL A 136 -34.12 -10.27 3.75
C VAL A 136 -33.91 -10.14 5.26
N ASP A 137 -33.88 -8.92 5.78
CA ASP A 137 -33.68 -8.65 7.22
C ASP A 137 -34.82 -9.22 8.06
N LYS A 138 -36.08 -9.05 7.62
CA LYS A 138 -37.25 -9.65 8.28
C LYS A 138 -37.22 -11.17 8.26
N ASN A 139 -36.68 -11.78 7.20
CA ASN A 139 -36.55 -13.23 7.11
C ASN A 139 -35.44 -13.74 8.04
N ALA A 140 -34.30 -13.03 8.09
CA ALA A 140 -33.20 -13.33 9.00
C ALA A 140 -33.62 -13.19 10.47
N SER A 141 -34.42 -12.17 10.82
CA SER A 141 -34.90 -11.96 12.19
C SER A 141 -35.90 -13.04 12.67
N LYS A 142 -36.67 -13.63 11.75
CA LYS A 142 -37.64 -14.71 12.06
C LYS A 142 -36.97 -16.07 12.21
N SER A 143 -35.89 -16.32 11.49
CA SER A 143 -35.20 -17.62 11.43
C SER A 143 -33.82 -17.54 12.07
N LYS A 144 -33.78 -17.23 13.38
CA LYS A 144 -32.54 -16.90 14.13
C LYS A 144 -31.44 -17.95 14.06
N SER A 145 -31.77 -19.23 13.88
CA SER A 145 -30.77 -20.31 13.89
C SER A 145 -30.23 -20.64 12.50
N HIS A 146 -31.07 -20.58 11.46
CA HIS A 146 -30.71 -20.95 10.08
C HIS A 146 -31.63 -20.25 9.07
N PRO A 147 -31.31 -19.03 8.63
CA PRO A 147 -32.10 -18.35 7.63
C PRO A 147 -32.08 -19.15 6.32
N LYS A 148 -33.26 -19.40 5.75
CA LYS A 148 -33.42 -20.11 4.47
C LYS A 148 -33.98 -19.16 3.42
N CYS A 149 -33.59 -19.37 2.16
CA CYS A 149 -34.12 -18.65 1.02
C CYS A 149 -35.64 -18.86 0.93
N PRO A 150 -36.46 -17.79 0.91
CA PRO A 150 -37.92 -17.93 0.84
C PRO A 150 -38.42 -18.59 -0.45
N TYR A 151 -37.60 -18.61 -1.50
CA TYR A 151 -37.95 -19.21 -2.79
C TYR A 151 -37.50 -20.66 -2.91
N CYS A 152 -36.20 -20.94 -2.80
CA CYS A 152 -35.64 -22.29 -3.02
C CYS A 152 -35.36 -23.07 -1.73
N ARG A 153 -35.59 -22.47 -0.55
CA ARG A 153 -35.36 -23.07 0.78
C ARG A 153 -33.92 -23.48 1.10
N SER A 154 -32.95 -23.13 0.25
CA SER A 154 -31.52 -23.30 0.52
C SER A 154 -31.09 -22.48 1.75
N PRO A 155 -30.12 -22.96 2.55
CA PRO A 155 -29.57 -22.18 3.65
C PRO A 155 -28.91 -20.91 3.11
N ILE A 156 -29.08 -19.80 3.82
CA ILE A 156 -28.43 -18.52 3.51
C ILE A 156 -27.16 -18.45 4.36
N GLU A 157 -26.01 -18.41 3.70
CA GLU A 157 -24.70 -18.27 4.35
C GLU A 157 -24.32 -16.81 4.52
N SER A 158 -24.55 -16.00 3.48
CA SER A 158 -24.31 -14.57 3.46
C SER A 158 -25.24 -13.88 2.47
N SER A 159 -25.26 -12.54 2.49
CA SER A 159 -26.04 -11.73 1.57
C SER A 159 -25.27 -10.49 1.15
N ALA A 160 -25.38 -10.06 -0.10
CA ALA A 160 -24.75 -8.84 -0.58
C ALA A 160 -25.73 -8.02 -1.42
N VAL A 161 -25.51 -6.71 -1.49
CA VAL A 161 -26.32 -5.83 -2.36
C VAL A 161 -26.03 -6.19 -3.81
N ASN A 162 -27.08 -6.44 -4.60
CA ASN A 162 -26.95 -6.68 -6.03
C ASN A 162 -26.78 -5.33 -6.75
N HIS A 163 -25.55 -4.83 -6.80
CA HIS A 163 -25.21 -3.53 -7.41
C HIS A 163 -25.62 -3.41 -8.88
N SER A 164 -25.56 -4.52 -9.65
CA SER A 164 -26.09 -4.58 -11.02
C SER A 164 -27.56 -4.20 -11.08
N LEU A 165 -28.38 -4.88 -10.27
CA LEU A 165 -29.82 -4.69 -10.28
C LEU A 165 -30.20 -3.35 -9.64
N LYS A 166 -29.48 -2.95 -8.59
CA LYS A 166 -29.62 -1.66 -7.91
C LYS A 166 -29.48 -0.50 -8.90
N ASP A 167 -28.37 -0.47 -9.63
CA ASP A 167 -28.08 0.61 -10.57
C ASP A 167 -29.03 0.59 -11.78
N LEU A 168 -29.43 -0.59 -12.24
CA LEU A 168 -30.40 -0.75 -13.32
C LEU A 168 -31.73 -0.09 -12.91
N ILE A 169 -32.25 -0.47 -11.74
CA ILE A 169 -33.47 0.08 -11.15
C ILE A 169 -33.35 1.60 -10.93
N GLU A 170 -32.22 2.08 -10.39
CA GLU A 170 -31.99 3.52 -10.16
C GLU A 170 -31.92 4.33 -11.46
N ARG A 171 -31.27 3.81 -12.51
CA ARG A 171 -31.21 4.46 -13.83
C ARG A 171 -32.59 4.59 -14.45
N PHE A 172 -33.40 3.52 -14.37
CA PHE A 172 -34.77 3.55 -14.88
C PHE A 172 -35.67 4.50 -14.09
N ALA A 173 -35.56 4.52 -12.76
CA ALA A 173 -36.32 5.46 -11.95
C ALA A 173 -35.98 6.93 -12.29
N LYS A 174 -34.70 7.22 -12.56
CA LYS A 174 -34.24 8.54 -13.01
C LYS A 174 -34.78 8.91 -14.39
N GLN A 175 -34.81 7.98 -15.34
CA GLN A 175 -35.41 8.21 -16.66
C GLN A 175 -36.90 8.49 -16.55
N LYS A 176 -37.68 7.69 -15.79
CA LYS A 176 -39.10 7.94 -15.54
C LYS A 176 -39.37 9.31 -14.90
N GLY A 177 -38.51 9.75 -13.98
CA GLY A 177 -38.57 11.09 -13.38
C GLY A 177 -38.17 12.24 -14.31
N ALA A 178 -37.37 11.97 -15.34
CA ALA A 178 -37.05 12.93 -16.41
C ALA A 178 -38.20 13.05 -17.42
N PHE A 179 -38.89 11.95 -17.75
CA PHE A 179 -40.10 11.95 -18.58
C PHE A 179 -41.27 12.63 -17.88
N ALA A 180 -41.53 12.34 -16.60
CA ALA A 180 -42.59 13.01 -15.82
C ALA A 180 -42.38 14.54 -15.66
N LYS A 181 -41.13 15.02 -15.75
CA LYS A 181 -40.84 16.47 -15.79
C LYS A 181 -41.02 17.11 -17.17
N ASN A 182 -40.90 16.32 -18.24
CA ASN A 182 -41.20 16.77 -19.61
C ASN A 182 -42.69 16.71 -19.95
N GLU A 183 -43.47 15.83 -19.30
CA GLU A 183 -44.92 15.77 -19.47
C GLU A 183 -45.68 16.91 -18.75
N ALA A 184 -45.03 17.64 -17.85
CA ALA A 184 -45.62 18.85 -17.25
C ALA A 184 -45.60 20.09 -18.18
N LYS A 185 -45.10 19.95 -19.43
CA LYS A 185 -45.08 21.04 -20.43
C LYS A 185 -45.91 20.77 -21.70
N HIS A 186 -46.57 19.63 -21.83
CA HIS A 186 -47.45 19.37 -22.98
C HIS A 186 -48.67 18.52 -22.64
N ILE A 187 -49.45 18.98 -21.65
CA ILE A 187 -50.83 18.54 -21.47
C ILE A 187 -51.67 19.79 -21.23
N GLY A 188 -52.00 20.45 -22.33
CA GLY A 188 -52.73 21.71 -22.32
C GLY A 188 -53.20 22.11 -23.71
N GLU A 189 -53.44 21.16 -24.60
CA GLU A 189 -54.14 21.30 -25.88
C GLU A 189 -54.29 19.90 -26.47
N VAL A 190 -55.35 19.64 -27.23
CA VAL A 190 -55.79 18.33 -27.74
C VAL A 190 -56.68 17.52 -26.77
N PHE A 191 -57.63 18.20 -26.14
CA PHE A 191 -58.99 17.63 -26.06
C PHE A 191 -59.82 18.36 -27.12
N GLY A 192 -60.01 17.71 -28.27
CA GLY A 192 -60.68 18.26 -29.45
C GLY A 192 -61.25 17.13 -30.29
N THR A 193 -62.57 17.05 -30.25
CA THR A 193 -63.52 16.11 -30.87
C THR A 193 -63.31 15.79 -32.36
N ASN A 194 -63.75 14.57 -32.74
CA ASN A 194 -63.99 14.01 -34.09
C ASN A 194 -62.70 13.51 -34.80
N ASN A 195 -62.60 12.34 -35.44
CA ASN A 195 -63.61 11.54 -36.15
C ASN A 195 -63.10 10.08 -36.36
N GLU A 196 -64.04 9.13 -36.31
CA GLU A 196 -64.18 7.89 -37.11
C GLU A 196 -62.95 7.07 -37.58
N GLY A 197 -62.83 5.83 -37.09
CA GLY A 197 -61.89 4.85 -37.64
C GLY A 197 -61.83 3.48 -36.96
N LYS A 198 -62.82 2.63 -37.23
CA LYS A 198 -62.76 1.15 -37.18
C LYS A 198 -62.60 0.47 -35.81
N VAL A 199 -63.73 0.30 -35.12
CA VAL A 199 -63.93 -0.78 -34.14
C VAL A 199 -63.81 -2.11 -34.89
N VAL A 200 -62.74 -2.86 -34.67
CA VAL A 200 -62.72 -4.28 -34.97
C VAL A 200 -63.24 -4.97 -33.72
N GLU A 201 -64.44 -5.54 -33.84
CA GLU A 201 -65.03 -6.44 -32.85
C GLU A 201 -64.04 -7.57 -32.55
N GLU A 202 -63.49 -7.58 -31.33
CA GLU A 202 -62.94 -8.78 -30.73
C GLU A 202 -64.09 -9.76 -30.56
N LYS A 203 -64.21 -10.68 -31.52
CA LYS A 203 -65.03 -11.87 -31.35
C LYS A 203 -64.47 -12.64 -30.16
N GLU A 204 -65.31 -12.78 -29.15
CA GLU A 204 -65.17 -13.73 -28.04
C GLU A 204 -64.74 -15.08 -28.60
N ALA A 205 -63.44 -15.39 -28.46
CA ALA A 205 -62.91 -16.70 -28.73
C ALA A 205 -63.40 -17.60 -27.59
N LYS A 206 -64.28 -18.54 -27.96
CA LYS A 206 -64.73 -19.64 -27.13
C LYS A 206 -63.55 -20.27 -26.40
N ASP A 207 -63.68 -20.30 -25.09
CA ASP A 207 -63.02 -21.23 -24.18
C ASP A 207 -63.02 -22.64 -24.77
N THR A 208 -61.85 -23.05 -25.25
CA THR A 208 -61.49 -24.46 -25.40
C THR A 208 -60.18 -24.65 -24.68
N GLY A 209 -60.27 -25.19 -23.46
CA GLY A 209 -59.14 -25.57 -22.64
C GLY A 209 -58.08 -26.35 -23.40
N GLY A 210 -56.87 -25.78 -23.45
CA GLY A 210 -55.65 -26.40 -23.94
C GLY A 210 -54.47 -25.66 -23.34
N GLY A 211 -53.74 -26.30 -22.44
CA GLY A 211 -52.69 -25.69 -21.62
C GLY A 211 -51.57 -25.03 -22.43
N ASP A 212 -51.16 -23.86 -21.97
CA ASP A 212 -50.27 -22.88 -22.60
C ASP A 212 -48.78 -23.28 -22.56
N PHE A 213 -48.46 -24.47 -23.08
CA PHE A 213 -47.13 -25.10 -23.00
C PHE A 213 -46.03 -24.31 -23.74
N ALA A 214 -46.40 -23.48 -24.71
CA ALA A 214 -45.47 -22.65 -25.49
C ALA A 214 -45.00 -21.40 -24.73
N ALA A 215 -45.90 -20.77 -23.95
CA ALA A 215 -45.57 -19.64 -23.09
C ALA A 215 -44.63 -20.06 -21.95
N ASP A 216 -44.89 -21.21 -21.33
CA ASP A 216 -44.04 -21.78 -20.29
C ASP A 216 -42.65 -22.18 -20.83
N LYS A 217 -42.55 -22.76 -22.02
CA LYS A 217 -41.26 -23.10 -22.65
C LYS A 217 -40.39 -21.86 -22.88
N ASN A 218 -40.97 -20.76 -23.37
CA ASN A 218 -40.22 -19.51 -23.59
C ASN A 218 -39.73 -18.89 -22.28
N LYS A 219 -40.52 -18.97 -21.21
CA LYS A 219 -40.13 -18.54 -19.86
C LYS A 219 -38.90 -19.30 -19.35
N TYR A 220 -38.93 -20.63 -19.37
CA TYR A 220 -37.82 -21.46 -18.87
C TYR A 220 -36.55 -21.33 -19.73
N VAL A 221 -36.68 -21.12 -21.05
CA VAL A 221 -35.54 -20.85 -21.94
C VAL A 221 -34.89 -19.50 -21.61
N GLY A 222 -35.68 -18.47 -21.31
CA GLY A 222 -35.17 -17.17 -20.85
C GLY A 222 -34.43 -17.26 -19.52
N GLU A 223 -35.01 -17.96 -18.54
CA GLU A 223 -34.39 -18.23 -17.24
C GLU A 223 -33.05 -18.98 -17.38
N TYR A 224 -33.01 -20.02 -18.22
CA TYR A 224 -31.77 -20.77 -18.49
C TYR A 224 -30.68 -19.89 -19.11
N ARG A 225 -31.02 -19.06 -20.11
CA ARG A 225 -30.05 -18.16 -20.75
C ARG A 225 -29.48 -17.15 -19.74
N SER A 226 -30.34 -16.57 -18.90
CA SER A 226 -29.91 -15.61 -17.86
C SER A 226 -28.99 -16.26 -16.83
N CYS A 227 -29.35 -17.46 -16.34
CA CYS A 227 -28.53 -18.21 -15.39
C CYS A 227 -27.21 -18.68 -16.00
N SER A 228 -27.21 -19.12 -17.25
CA SER A 228 -26.01 -19.57 -17.98
C SER A 228 -25.02 -18.43 -18.16
N MET A 229 -25.49 -17.25 -18.58
CA MET A 229 -24.65 -16.05 -18.71
C MET A 229 -24.02 -15.68 -17.36
N ARG A 230 -24.82 -15.60 -16.28
CA ARG A 230 -24.32 -15.29 -14.93
C ARG A 230 -23.31 -16.33 -14.43
N TYR A 231 -23.57 -17.61 -14.68
CA TYR A 231 -22.65 -18.68 -14.31
C TYR A 231 -21.30 -18.54 -15.00
N ASN A 232 -21.29 -18.26 -16.31
CA ASN A 232 -20.05 -18.10 -17.06
C ASN A 232 -19.24 -16.88 -16.56
N ILE A 233 -19.91 -15.76 -16.29
CA ILE A 233 -19.26 -14.57 -15.71
C ILE A 233 -18.64 -14.90 -14.35
N LEU A 234 -19.38 -15.54 -13.46
CA LEU A 234 -18.87 -15.94 -12.14
C LEU A 234 -17.69 -16.91 -12.25
N ASN A 235 -17.73 -17.84 -13.21
CA ASN A 235 -16.66 -18.78 -13.44
C ASN A 235 -15.38 -18.10 -13.96
N ASN A 236 -15.52 -17.11 -14.84
CA ASN A 236 -14.40 -16.30 -15.32
C ASN A 236 -13.81 -15.45 -14.18
N GLU A 237 -14.64 -14.77 -13.39
CA GLU A 237 -14.19 -14.02 -12.22
C GLU A 237 -13.50 -14.90 -11.18
N LEU A 238 -13.95 -16.15 -11.02
CA LEU A 238 -13.30 -17.12 -10.15
C LEU A 238 -11.92 -17.51 -10.67
N ALA A 239 -11.78 -17.70 -11.99
CA ALA A 239 -10.48 -17.97 -12.62
C ALA A 239 -9.51 -16.79 -12.44
N ASP A 240 -9.96 -15.57 -12.76
CA ASP A 240 -9.17 -14.34 -12.61
C ASP A 240 -8.75 -14.10 -11.15
N SER A 241 -9.64 -14.39 -10.20
CA SER A 241 -9.35 -14.29 -8.77
C SER A 241 -8.30 -15.30 -8.31
N LYS A 242 -8.34 -16.53 -8.84
CA LYS A 242 -7.33 -17.56 -8.55
C LYS A 242 -5.96 -17.20 -9.12
N GLU A 243 -5.91 -16.66 -10.33
CA GLU A 243 -4.67 -16.18 -10.93
C GLU A 243 -4.07 -15.02 -10.13
N THR A 244 -4.91 -14.04 -9.77
CA THR A 244 -4.51 -12.92 -8.89
C THR A 244 -3.98 -13.43 -7.55
N LEU A 245 -4.60 -14.47 -6.97
CA LEU A 245 -4.12 -15.07 -5.72
C LEU A 245 -2.71 -15.69 -5.90
N SER A 246 -2.48 -16.40 -7.00
CA SER A 246 -1.17 -17.00 -7.32
C SER A 246 -0.05 -15.96 -7.42
N THR A 247 -0.33 -14.83 -8.10
CA THR A 247 0.65 -13.73 -8.22
C THR A 247 0.91 -13.06 -6.87
N VAL A 248 -0.12 -12.85 -6.05
CA VAL A 248 0.02 -12.29 -4.69
C VAL A 248 0.82 -13.22 -3.79
N ILE A 249 0.62 -14.54 -3.85
CA ILE A 249 1.40 -15.53 -3.10
C ILE A 249 2.88 -15.45 -3.48
N SER A 250 3.17 -15.40 -4.78
CA SER A 250 4.55 -15.30 -5.28
C SER A 250 5.23 -14.01 -4.80
N ARG A 251 4.51 -12.88 -4.85
CA ARG A 251 4.99 -11.59 -4.32
C ARG A 251 5.22 -11.65 -2.80
N LYS A 252 4.33 -12.30 -2.04
CA LYS A 252 4.47 -12.48 -0.59
C LYS A 252 5.75 -13.23 -0.25
N VAL A 253 6.09 -14.28 -0.99
CA VAL A 253 7.34 -15.05 -0.80
C VAL A 253 8.56 -14.18 -1.10
N ALA A 254 8.55 -13.43 -2.21
CA ALA A 254 9.65 -12.53 -2.56
C ALA A 254 9.92 -11.48 -1.46
N VAL A 255 8.87 -10.83 -0.95
CA VAL A 255 8.97 -9.85 0.14
C VAL A 255 9.50 -10.50 1.43
N LYS A 256 9.04 -11.71 1.76
CA LYS A 256 9.52 -12.44 2.94
C LYS A 256 11.02 -12.74 2.84
N ASN A 257 11.48 -13.17 1.66
CA ASN A 257 12.88 -13.48 1.43
C ASN A 257 13.75 -12.21 1.51
N ALA A 258 13.32 -11.11 0.88
CA ALA A 258 14.00 -9.82 0.97
C ALA A 258 14.13 -9.34 2.42
N LYS A 259 13.06 -9.46 3.21
CA LYS A 259 13.09 -9.12 4.65
C LYS A 259 14.13 -9.97 5.40
N SER A 260 14.13 -11.28 5.18
CA SER A 260 15.09 -12.20 5.83
C SER A 260 16.55 -11.83 5.49
N MET A 261 16.82 -11.49 4.23
CA MET A 261 18.14 -11.04 3.79
C MET A 261 18.57 -9.75 4.50
N LEU A 262 17.70 -8.74 4.53
CA LEU A 262 17.98 -7.47 5.22
C LEU A 262 18.19 -7.66 6.72
N GLU A 263 17.46 -8.58 7.36
CA GLU A 263 17.67 -8.92 8.78
C GLU A 263 19.04 -9.55 9.03
N SER A 264 19.52 -10.40 8.13
CA SER A 264 20.87 -10.98 8.18
C SER A 264 21.95 -9.91 8.00
N GLU A 265 21.80 -9.03 7.00
CA GLU A 265 22.74 -7.91 6.77
C GLU A 265 22.78 -6.96 7.97
N LYS A 266 21.62 -6.61 8.53
CA LYS A 266 21.52 -5.80 9.76
C LYS A 266 22.29 -6.45 10.91
N LYS A 267 22.20 -7.76 11.08
CA LYS A 267 22.97 -8.48 12.11
C LYS A 267 24.47 -8.40 11.84
N GLY A 268 24.89 -8.54 10.58
CA GLY A 268 26.29 -8.38 10.17
C GLY A 268 26.85 -6.98 10.47
N VAL A 269 26.08 -5.92 10.18
CA VAL A 269 26.48 -4.54 10.48
C VAL A 269 26.58 -4.31 11.99
N LYS A 270 25.64 -4.83 12.78
CA LYS A 270 25.70 -4.73 14.25
C LYS A 270 26.95 -5.38 14.83
N GLU A 271 27.36 -6.53 14.31
CA GLU A 271 28.59 -7.18 14.78
C GLU A 271 29.84 -6.36 14.44
N LYS A 272 29.90 -5.78 13.24
CA LYS A 272 30.98 -4.85 12.87
C LYS A 272 31.03 -3.64 13.80
N MET A 273 29.86 -3.07 14.13
CA MET A 273 29.76 -1.94 15.06
C MET A 273 30.31 -2.31 16.45
N ARG A 274 29.98 -3.51 16.95
CA ARG A 274 30.50 -4.03 18.23
C ARG A 274 32.03 -4.15 18.24
N VAL A 275 32.63 -4.61 17.14
CA VAL A 275 34.10 -4.71 17.01
C VAL A 275 34.73 -3.32 17.01
N LEU A 276 34.20 -2.39 16.21
CA LEU A 276 34.70 -1.02 16.14
C LEU A 276 34.57 -0.27 17.48
N GLU A 277 33.48 -0.49 18.23
CA GLU A 277 33.31 0.06 19.58
C GLU A 277 34.36 -0.49 20.55
N ALA A 278 34.72 -1.77 20.44
CA ALA A 278 35.78 -2.36 21.25
C ALA A 278 37.16 -1.80 20.88
N GLU A 279 37.43 -1.59 19.58
CA GLU A 279 38.66 -0.95 19.09
C GLU A 279 38.76 0.49 19.60
N LEU A 280 37.69 1.28 19.51
CA LEU A 280 37.65 2.65 20.05
C LEU A 280 37.91 2.67 21.56
N LYS A 281 37.34 1.72 22.31
CA LYS A 281 37.58 1.61 23.75
C LYS A 281 39.05 1.34 24.06
N LEU A 282 39.72 0.51 23.26
CA LEU A 282 41.15 0.24 23.42
C LEU A 282 41.99 1.49 23.11
N ILE A 283 41.67 2.20 22.02
CA ILE A 283 42.35 3.46 21.66
C ILE A 283 42.23 4.50 22.78
N ASN A 284 41.02 4.68 23.32
CA ASN A 284 40.81 5.62 24.43
C ASN A 284 41.63 5.25 25.66
N LYS A 285 41.68 3.95 26.02
CA LYS A 285 42.52 3.48 27.11
C LYS A 285 44.01 3.80 26.86
N CYS A 286 44.50 3.58 25.64
CA CYS A 286 45.87 3.92 25.29
C CYS A 286 46.12 5.43 25.34
N LEU A 287 45.16 6.27 24.93
CA LEU A 287 45.28 7.72 25.06
C LEU A 287 45.38 8.15 26.53
N ASP A 288 44.58 7.55 27.42
CA ASP A 288 44.65 7.83 28.87
C ASP A 288 46.03 7.46 29.44
N GLU A 289 46.55 6.27 29.10
CA GLU A 289 47.88 5.82 29.53
C GLU A 289 48.99 6.72 29.01
N GLN A 290 48.89 7.20 27.76
CA GLN A 290 49.86 8.13 27.20
C GLN A 290 49.75 9.52 27.81
N GLY A 291 48.55 10.00 28.12
CA GLY A 291 48.35 11.26 28.83
C GLY A 291 48.99 11.26 30.21
N GLN A 292 48.90 10.14 30.95
CA GLN A 292 49.57 9.98 32.24
C GLN A 292 51.10 9.98 32.10
N LYS A 293 51.64 9.30 31.10
CA LYS A 293 53.09 9.30 30.83
C LYS A 293 53.58 10.69 30.44
N GLN A 294 52.83 11.40 29.61
CA GLN A 294 53.15 12.76 29.21
C GLN A 294 53.20 13.69 30.44
N ALA A 295 52.19 13.63 31.31
CA ALA A 295 52.19 14.42 32.54
C ALA A 295 53.41 14.13 33.44
N GLY A 296 53.80 12.86 33.57
CA GLY A 296 55.00 12.49 34.32
C GLY A 296 56.29 13.07 33.73
N VAL A 297 56.42 13.08 32.40
CA VAL A 297 57.59 13.69 31.73
C VAL A 297 57.58 15.21 31.87
N GLU A 298 56.41 15.86 31.81
CA GLU A 298 56.28 17.31 32.04
C GLU A 298 56.66 17.69 33.48
N ASP A 299 56.31 16.85 34.47
CA ASP A 299 56.72 17.03 35.86
C ASP A 299 58.25 16.89 36.02
N GLU A 300 58.87 15.87 35.41
CA GLU A 300 60.33 15.69 35.39
C GLU A 300 61.05 16.87 34.71
N GLU A 301 60.52 17.35 33.58
CA GLU A 301 61.04 18.54 32.89
C GLU A 301 60.99 19.77 33.81
N ALA A 302 59.87 19.98 34.51
CA ALA A 302 59.72 21.10 35.44
C ALA A 302 60.71 21.03 36.61
N GLU A 303 60.98 19.84 37.15
CA GLU A 303 61.96 19.62 38.21
C GLU A 303 63.38 19.97 37.73
N ILE A 304 63.77 19.51 36.55
CA ILE A 304 65.09 19.81 35.96
C ILE A 304 65.23 21.32 35.71
N ILE A 305 64.20 21.97 35.15
CA ILE A 305 64.21 23.43 34.95
C ILE A 305 64.39 24.16 36.28
N GLN A 306 63.73 23.72 37.35
CA GLN A 306 63.89 24.30 38.67
C GLN A 306 65.29 24.06 39.24
N GLN A 307 65.85 22.87 39.04
CA GLN A 307 67.21 22.54 39.46
C GLN A 307 68.24 23.43 38.74
N ILE A 308 68.11 23.62 37.42
CA ILE A 308 68.96 24.51 36.63
C ILE A 308 68.89 25.93 37.20
N ARG A 309 67.69 26.48 37.44
CA ARG A 309 67.55 27.83 38.03
C ARG A 309 68.26 27.99 39.37
N LEU A 310 68.19 26.97 40.23
CA LEU A 310 68.84 27.00 41.54
C LEU A 310 70.37 26.98 41.41
N VAL A 311 70.89 26.18 40.49
CA VAL A 311 72.32 26.12 40.18
C VAL A 311 72.79 27.45 39.61
N GLU A 312 72.10 28.01 38.61
CA GLU A 312 72.40 29.32 38.02
C GLU A 312 72.47 30.42 39.08
N LYS A 313 71.44 30.50 39.95
CA LYS A 313 71.41 31.50 41.03
C LYS A 313 72.58 31.34 42.03
N THR A 314 72.99 30.10 42.28
CA THR A 314 74.13 29.82 43.17
C THR A 314 75.45 30.20 42.50
N MET A 315 75.60 29.90 41.20
CA MET A 315 76.74 30.31 40.40
C MET A 315 76.86 31.83 40.34
N ASP A 316 75.76 32.56 40.14
CA ASP A 316 75.75 34.03 40.16
C ASP A 316 76.26 34.56 41.51
N GLY A 317 75.74 34.01 42.62
CA GLY A 317 76.18 34.38 43.97
C GLY A 317 77.66 34.11 44.21
N LEU A 318 78.14 32.92 43.87
CA LEU A 318 79.56 32.57 43.98
C LEU A 318 80.43 33.43 43.07
N GLY A 319 80.00 33.72 41.84
CA GLY A 319 80.69 34.61 40.91
C GLY A 319 80.88 36.01 41.49
N THR A 320 79.84 36.57 42.14
CA THR A 320 79.97 37.88 42.80
C THR A 320 80.94 37.87 43.98
N GLU A 321 80.96 36.81 44.80
CA GLU A 321 81.91 36.70 45.90
C GLU A 321 83.34 36.40 45.41
N MET A 322 83.50 35.61 44.34
CA MET A 322 84.79 35.40 43.68
C MET A 322 85.37 36.72 43.17
N GLU A 323 84.58 37.53 42.47
CA GLU A 323 85.03 38.83 41.96
C GLU A 323 85.42 39.78 43.10
N LYS A 324 84.64 39.78 44.19
CA LYS A 324 84.95 40.54 45.41
C LYS A 324 86.25 40.06 46.08
N ALA A 325 86.44 38.75 46.21
CA ALA A 325 87.65 38.17 46.77
C ALA A 325 88.87 38.49 45.91
N ARG A 326 88.74 38.40 44.58
CA ARG A 326 89.75 38.79 43.60
C ARG A 326 90.16 40.25 43.76
N MET A 327 89.20 41.18 43.81
CA MET A 327 89.49 42.61 44.04
C MET A 327 90.25 42.87 45.36
N LEU A 328 89.89 42.16 46.43
CA LEU A 328 90.59 42.29 47.72
C LEU A 328 92.01 41.71 47.69
N ALA A 329 92.21 40.58 47.01
CA ALA A 329 93.52 39.96 46.83
C ALA A 329 94.47 40.83 46.00
N GLU A 330 93.99 41.39 44.89
CA GLU A 330 94.73 42.36 44.06
C GLU A 330 95.12 43.60 44.90
N GLY A 331 94.21 44.10 45.75
CA GLY A 331 94.50 45.21 46.68
C GLY A 331 95.56 44.92 47.74
N CYS A 332 95.79 43.64 48.08
CA CYS A 332 96.82 43.18 49.01
C CYS A 332 98.16 42.84 48.32
N GLY A 333 98.26 42.98 46.99
CA GLY A 333 99.48 42.77 46.22
C GLY A 333 99.64 41.38 45.58
N ALA A 334 98.60 40.55 45.55
CA ALA A 334 98.60 39.29 44.79
C ALA A 334 98.40 39.54 43.28
N SER A 335 99.12 38.79 42.44
CA SER A 335 99.01 38.90 40.98
C SER A 335 97.87 38.04 40.42
N ALA A 336 97.24 38.46 39.32
CA ALA A 336 96.12 37.73 38.72
C ALA A 336 96.48 36.28 38.32
N SER A 337 97.74 36.02 37.95
CA SER A 337 98.25 34.68 37.62
C SER A 337 98.28 33.72 38.82
N GLU A 338 98.52 34.22 40.04
CA GLU A 338 98.55 33.35 41.24
C GLU A 338 97.16 32.86 41.66
N LEU A 339 96.09 33.53 41.22
CA LEU A 339 94.71 33.19 41.58
C LEU A 339 94.05 32.21 40.60
N GLU A 340 94.50 32.17 39.34
CA GLU A 340 93.97 31.27 38.31
C GLU A 340 94.66 29.90 38.33
N ASP A 341 95.98 29.85 38.59
CA ASP A 341 96.75 28.61 38.64
C ASP A 341 96.28 27.66 39.78
N ASP A 342 95.82 28.20 40.92
CA ASP A 342 95.32 27.43 42.07
C ASP A 342 93.93 26.81 41.82
N ALA A 343 93.16 27.33 40.86
CA ALA A 343 91.81 26.87 40.55
C ALA A 343 91.79 25.72 39.53
N GLU A 344 92.71 25.72 38.56
CA GLU A 344 92.82 24.66 37.55
C GLU A 344 93.47 23.38 38.08
N GLU A 345 94.30 23.44 39.13
CA GLU A 345 94.94 22.24 39.70
C GLU A 345 93.96 21.35 40.52
N LYS A 346 92.71 21.79 40.75
CA LYS A 346 91.73 21.12 41.62
C LYS A 346 90.38 20.77 40.99
N MET A 347 90.14 21.09 39.71
CA MET A 347 89.04 20.52 38.92
C MET A 347 89.50 19.27 38.19
#